data_AF-A6IAN3-F1
#
_entry.id   AF-A6IAN3-F1
#
_cell.length_a   1.000
_cell.length_b   1.000
_cell.length_c   1.000
_cell.angle_alpha   90.00
_cell.angle_beta   90.00
_cell.angle_gamma   90.00
#
_symmetry.space_group_name_H-M   'P 1'
#
loop_
_entity.id
_entity.type
_entity.pdbx_description
1 polymer ?
#
loop_
_entity_poly.entity_id
_entity_poly.type
_entity_poly.pdbx_seq_one_letter_code
_entity_poly.pdbx_strand_id
1 'polypeptide(L)'
;MSDHADVSLPPQDRVRILSQLGSAVELNEDIPPRRYFRSGVEIIRMASIYSEEGNIEHAFILYNKYITLFIEKLPKHRDYKSAIIPEKKDAVKKLKNVAFPKAEELKTELLKRYTKEYEQYKERKKKEEEELARNIAIQQELEKEKQRVAQQKQKQLEQEQFHAFEKMIQKQELEKERLKIVQEFGKVDPGPCGPLLPDLEKPCVDVAPSSPFSPTQTSDCNTTLRPAKPPVVDRSLKPGALSVIENVPTIEGLRHIVVPRNLCSEFLQLASANTAKGIETCGVLCGKLMRNEFTITHVLIPRQNGGPDYCHTENEEEIFFMQDDLGLLTLGWIHDCSHVTVKDRIVTITDLR
;
A
#
# COMPACT_ATOMS: atom_id res chain seq x y z
N MET A 1 5.34 -0.23 -3.05
CA MET A 1 5.27 1.19 -2.65
C MET A 1 6.37 1.91 -3.40
N SER A 2 6.10 3.08 -3.99
CA SER A 2 7.14 3.83 -4.70
C SER A 2 8.22 4.26 -3.71
N ASP A 3 9.49 3.99 -4.00
CA ASP A 3 10.60 4.18 -3.05
C ASP A 3 10.71 5.64 -2.53
N HIS A 4 10.28 6.63 -3.31
CA HIS A 4 10.28 8.04 -2.89
C HIS A 4 9.19 8.41 -1.88
N ALA A 5 8.19 7.56 -1.66
CA ALA A 5 7.13 7.75 -0.66
C ALA A 5 7.51 7.18 0.72
N ASP A 6 8.61 6.44 0.82
CA ASP A 6 9.07 5.88 2.08
C ASP A 6 9.66 6.95 3.00
N VAL A 7 8.91 7.29 4.05
CA VAL A 7 9.29 8.30 5.05
C VAL A 7 10.46 7.85 5.95
N SER A 8 10.86 6.58 5.91
CA SER A 8 12.01 6.07 6.64
C SER A 8 13.34 6.40 5.96
N LEU A 9 13.31 6.79 4.68
CA LEU A 9 14.48 7.16 3.92
C LEU A 9 14.93 8.60 4.20
N PRO A 10 16.25 8.89 4.12
CA PRO A 10 16.74 10.26 4.19
C PRO A 10 16.11 11.17 3.12
N PRO A 11 15.80 12.43 3.45
CA PRO A 11 15.18 13.39 2.52
C PRO A 11 15.93 13.53 1.20
N GLN A 12 17.26 13.54 1.25
CA GLN A 12 18.13 13.67 0.08
C GLN A 12 18.01 12.48 -0.87
N ASP A 13 17.79 11.28 -0.34
CA ASP A 13 17.68 10.06 -1.14
C ASP A 13 16.31 10.00 -1.84
N ARG A 14 15.24 10.41 -1.15
CA ARG A 14 13.91 10.56 -1.77
C ARG A 14 13.93 11.55 -2.93
N VAL A 15 14.56 12.71 -2.78
CA VAL A 15 14.73 13.68 -3.87
C VAL A 15 15.61 13.13 -4.99
N ARG A 16 16.66 12.38 -4.66
CA ARG A 16 17.52 11.72 -5.65
C ARG A 16 16.76 10.72 -6.49
N ILE A 17 15.86 9.94 -5.89
CA ILE A 17 14.98 9.00 -6.61
C ILE A 17 14.10 9.76 -7.62
N LEU A 18 13.50 10.90 -7.22
CA LEU A 18 12.72 11.73 -8.15
C LEU A 18 13.56 12.27 -9.31
N SER A 19 14.79 12.70 -9.04
CA SER A 19 15.73 13.14 -10.08
C SER A 19 16.11 11.99 -11.02
N GLN A 20 16.30 10.78 -10.50
CA GLN A 20 16.56 9.58 -11.33
C GLN A 20 15.37 9.27 -12.25
N LEU A 21 14.14 9.33 -11.72
CA LEU A 21 12.91 9.17 -12.52
C LEU A 21 12.81 10.23 -13.63
N GLY A 22 13.16 11.48 -13.34
CA GLY A 22 13.23 12.54 -14.35
C GLY A 22 14.33 12.29 -15.40
N SER A 23 15.47 11.73 -14.99
CA SER A 23 16.59 11.45 -15.90
C SER A 23 16.40 10.25 -16.82
N ALA A 24 15.40 9.40 -16.55
CA ALA A 24 15.04 8.22 -17.32
C ALA A 24 14.33 8.60 -18.64
N VAL A 25 15.09 9.23 -19.53
CA VAL A 25 14.65 9.62 -20.89
C VAL A 25 15.47 8.87 -21.91
N GLU A 26 14.78 8.07 -22.72
CA GLU A 26 15.34 7.40 -23.88
C GLU A 26 15.02 8.20 -25.14
N LEU A 27 15.99 8.25 -26.06
CA LEU A 27 15.82 8.85 -27.37
C LEU A 27 15.82 7.75 -28.41
N ASN A 28 14.83 7.81 -29.30
CA ASN A 28 14.83 7.06 -30.55
C ASN A 28 15.54 7.89 -31.63
N GLU A 29 16.59 7.32 -32.23
CA GLU A 29 17.41 7.96 -33.26
C GLU A 29 16.71 8.09 -34.62
N ASP A 30 15.65 7.32 -34.86
CA ASP A 30 14.85 7.39 -36.09
C ASP A 30 13.89 8.59 -36.08
N ILE A 31 13.66 9.20 -34.91
CA ILE A 31 12.79 10.35 -34.76
C ILE A 31 13.61 11.63 -34.93
N PRO A 32 13.25 12.51 -35.88
CA PRO A 32 13.98 13.76 -36.10
C PRO A 32 14.07 14.62 -34.82
N PRO A 33 15.24 15.22 -34.50
CA PRO A 33 15.43 16.04 -33.31
C PRO A 33 14.38 17.13 -33.10
N ARG A 34 13.90 17.74 -34.19
CA ARG A 34 12.86 18.78 -34.16
C ARG A 34 11.56 18.30 -33.51
N ARG A 35 11.19 17.02 -33.63
CA ARG A 35 9.98 16.46 -32.99
C ARG A 35 10.09 16.53 -31.46
N TYR A 36 11.26 16.26 -30.90
CA TYR A 36 11.48 16.35 -29.45
C TYR A 36 11.35 17.79 -28.92
N PHE A 37 11.68 18.81 -29.72
CA PHE A 37 11.44 20.21 -29.34
C PHE A 37 9.94 20.50 -29.21
N ARG A 38 9.12 19.98 -30.12
CA ARG A 38 7.66 20.10 -30.04
C ARG A 38 7.10 19.34 -28.83
N SER A 39 7.51 18.08 -28.64
CA SER A 39 7.11 17.30 -27.46
C SER A 39 7.58 17.92 -26.14
N GLY A 40 8.70 18.65 -26.15
CA GLY A 40 9.21 19.38 -24.98
C GLY A 40 8.25 20.45 -24.47
N VAL A 41 7.50 21.11 -25.37
CA VAL A 41 6.48 22.11 -25.02
C VAL A 41 5.42 21.50 -24.11
N GLU A 42 5.00 20.27 -24.42
CA GLU A 42 4.04 19.54 -23.59
C GLU A 42 4.62 19.16 -22.23
N ILE A 43 5.88 18.72 -22.18
CA ILE A 43 6.54 18.34 -20.91
C ILE A 43 6.58 19.53 -19.95
N ILE A 44 7.00 20.71 -20.43
CA ILE A 44 7.11 21.90 -19.58
C ILE A 44 5.74 22.46 -19.18
N ARG A 45 4.75 22.35 -20.07
CA ARG A 45 3.37 22.73 -19.76
C ARG A 45 2.78 21.85 -18.67
N MET A 46 2.94 20.54 -18.79
CA MET A 46 2.51 19.58 -17.77
C MET A 46 3.22 19.78 -16.44
N ALA A 47 4.52 20.08 -16.46
CA ALA A 47 5.27 20.40 -15.24
C ALA A 47 4.70 21.64 -14.53
N SER A 48 4.28 22.65 -15.30
CA SER A 48 3.65 23.87 -14.77
C SER A 48 2.30 23.56 -14.13
N ILE A 49 1.44 22.79 -14.82
CA ILE A 49 0.13 22.35 -14.30
C ILE A 49 0.29 21.59 -12.98
N TYR A 50 1.20 20.61 -12.91
CA TYR A 50 1.42 19.86 -11.67
C TYR A 50 1.96 20.74 -10.54
N SER A 51 2.77 21.75 -10.86
CA SER A 51 3.27 22.70 -9.88
C SER A 51 2.14 23.57 -9.31
N GLU A 52 1.20 23.99 -10.15
CA GLU A 52 0.02 24.78 -9.77
C GLU A 52 -0.99 23.95 -8.96
N GLU A 53 -1.15 22.67 -9.28
CA GLU A 53 -2.00 21.74 -8.53
C GLU A 53 -1.41 21.34 -7.16
N GLY A 54 -0.16 21.73 -6.87
CA GLY A 54 0.54 21.37 -5.63
C GLY A 54 1.16 19.97 -5.64
N ASN A 55 1.12 19.26 -6.78
CA ASN A 55 1.82 18.00 -6.98
C ASN A 55 3.31 18.26 -7.32
N ILE A 56 4.04 18.71 -6.31
CA ILE A 56 5.44 19.13 -6.41
C ILE A 56 6.39 18.00 -6.82
N GLU A 57 6.06 16.74 -6.51
CA GLU A 57 6.87 15.57 -6.87
C GLU A 57 6.85 15.33 -8.39
N HIS A 58 5.65 15.28 -8.98
CA HIS A 58 5.49 15.08 -10.42
C HIS A 58 5.98 16.29 -11.21
N ALA A 59 5.73 17.50 -10.71
CA ALA A 59 6.28 18.72 -11.30
C ALA A 59 7.81 18.65 -11.36
N PHE A 60 8.46 18.28 -10.26
CA PHE A 60 9.92 18.16 -10.20
C PHE A 60 10.45 17.08 -11.15
N ILE A 61 9.80 15.92 -11.24
CA ILE A 61 10.15 14.85 -12.21
C ILE A 61 10.10 15.41 -13.63
N LEU A 62 9.02 16.09 -14.03
CA LEU A 62 8.86 16.60 -15.38
C LEU A 62 9.81 17.74 -15.72
N TYR A 63 10.10 18.64 -14.78
CA TYR A 63 11.14 19.66 -14.99
C TYR A 63 12.52 19.02 -15.18
N ASN A 64 12.88 18.02 -14.36
CA ASN A 64 14.12 17.26 -14.54
C ASN A 64 14.13 16.53 -15.89
N LYS A 65 13.00 15.94 -16.29
CA LYS A 65 12.83 15.27 -17.59
C LYS A 65 13.10 16.22 -18.76
N TYR A 66 12.50 17.41 -18.71
CA TYR A 66 12.74 18.45 -19.71
C TYR A 66 14.21 18.87 -19.75
N ILE A 67 14.83 19.11 -18.59
CA ILE A 67 16.25 19.50 -18.49
C ILE A 67 17.16 18.41 -19.06
N THR A 68 17.01 17.16 -18.60
CA THR A 68 17.83 16.02 -19.05
C THR A 68 17.66 15.78 -20.56
N LEU A 69 16.43 15.86 -21.07
CA LEU A 69 16.16 15.74 -22.51
C LEU A 69 16.99 16.75 -23.32
N PHE A 70 16.92 18.04 -23.01
CA PHE A 70 17.56 19.08 -23.83
C PHE A 70 19.04 19.32 -23.56
N ILE A 71 19.54 18.99 -22.36
CA ILE A 71 20.94 19.21 -21.97
C ILE A 71 21.80 17.97 -22.16
N GLU A 72 21.28 16.79 -21.83
CA GLU A 72 22.10 15.58 -21.78
C GLU A 72 21.83 14.64 -22.96
N LYS A 73 20.56 14.39 -23.29
CA LYS A 73 20.18 13.35 -24.26
C LYS A 73 20.18 13.88 -25.68
N LEU A 74 19.39 14.91 -25.97
CA LEU A 74 19.12 15.38 -27.33
C LEU A 74 20.38 15.88 -28.07
N PRO A 75 21.35 16.55 -27.41
CA PRO A 75 22.61 16.92 -28.05
C PRO A 75 23.46 15.74 -28.55
N LYS A 76 23.23 14.51 -28.04
CA LYS A 76 23.93 13.29 -28.44
C LYS A 76 23.29 12.61 -29.67
N HIS A 77 22.10 13.03 -30.09
CA HIS A 77 21.39 12.44 -31.22
C HIS A 77 22.18 12.63 -32.52
N ARG A 78 22.25 11.59 -33.36
CA ARG A 78 23.00 11.55 -34.64
C ARG A 78 22.79 12.82 -35.49
N ASP A 79 21.53 13.16 -35.71
CA ASP A 79 21.14 14.25 -36.61
C ASP A 79 21.01 15.63 -35.91
N TYR A 80 21.36 15.76 -34.62
CA TYR A 80 21.15 17.01 -33.87
C TYR A 80 21.98 18.19 -34.40
N LYS A 81 23.21 17.93 -34.85
CA LYS A 81 24.12 18.98 -35.35
C LYS A 81 23.75 19.48 -36.74
N SER A 82 23.16 18.60 -37.57
CA SER A 82 22.76 18.89 -38.94
C SER A 82 21.31 19.41 -39.04
N ALA A 83 20.46 19.13 -38.05
CA ALA A 83 19.07 19.56 -38.04
C ALA A 83 18.92 21.08 -37.90
N ILE A 84 18.08 21.67 -38.76
CA ILE A 84 17.62 23.06 -38.64
C ILE A 84 16.40 23.07 -37.70
N ILE A 85 16.54 23.70 -36.54
CA ILE A 85 15.54 23.70 -35.47
C ILE A 85 15.21 25.15 -35.07
N PRO A 86 14.20 25.79 -35.70
CA PRO A 86 13.77 27.14 -35.36
C PRO A 86 13.41 27.31 -33.88
N GLU A 87 12.78 26.29 -33.29
CA GLU A 87 12.25 26.28 -31.92
C GLU A 87 13.36 26.22 -30.85
N LYS A 88 14.61 25.95 -31.25
CA LYS A 88 15.76 25.77 -30.34
C LYS A 88 16.03 27.00 -29.47
N LYS A 89 15.88 28.21 -30.03
CA LYS A 89 16.11 29.46 -29.28
C LYS A 89 15.11 29.62 -28.14
N ASP A 90 13.83 29.37 -28.40
CA ASP A 90 12.78 29.45 -27.38
C ASP A 90 12.94 28.36 -26.31
N ALA A 91 13.22 27.13 -26.74
CA ALA A 91 13.44 26.02 -25.81
C ALA A 91 14.61 26.28 -24.84
N VAL A 92 15.72 26.87 -25.33
CA VAL A 92 16.85 27.28 -24.48
C VAL A 92 16.47 28.43 -23.53
N LYS A 93 15.64 29.37 -23.97
CA LYS A 93 15.12 30.45 -23.11
C LYS A 93 14.24 29.89 -21.99
N LYS A 94 13.29 29.01 -22.32
CA LYS A 94 12.43 28.30 -21.36
C LYS A 94 13.24 27.45 -20.39
N LEU A 95 14.27 26.77 -20.89
CA LEU A 95 15.16 25.98 -20.06
C LEU A 95 15.84 26.82 -18.97
N LYS A 96 16.44 27.95 -19.35
CA LYS A 96 17.18 28.84 -18.43
C LYS A 96 16.28 29.62 -17.49
N ASN A 97 15.16 30.14 -18.00
CA ASN A 97 14.34 31.11 -17.26
C ASN A 97 13.18 30.45 -16.52
N VAL A 98 12.78 29.24 -16.89
CA VAL A 98 11.63 28.53 -16.29
C VAL A 98 12.07 27.21 -15.68
N ALA A 99 12.57 26.28 -16.49
CA ALA A 99 12.79 24.90 -16.03
C ALA A 99 13.84 24.79 -14.91
N PHE A 100 15.02 25.41 -15.06
CA PHE A 100 16.06 25.38 -14.02
C PHE A 100 15.61 26.08 -12.72
N PRO A 101 15.10 27.33 -12.75
CA PRO A 101 14.61 27.99 -11.54
C PRO A 101 13.50 27.20 -10.84
N LYS A 102 12.51 26.69 -11.59
CA LYS A 102 11.40 25.92 -11.02
C LYS A 102 11.86 24.59 -10.44
N ALA A 103 12.80 23.89 -11.09
CA ALA A 103 13.36 22.65 -10.56
C ALA A 103 14.10 22.89 -9.23
N GLU A 104 14.87 23.96 -9.10
CA GLU A 104 15.59 24.27 -7.85
C GLU A 104 14.64 24.74 -6.73
N GLU A 105 13.62 25.53 -7.08
CA GLU A 105 12.54 25.91 -6.16
C GLU A 105 11.83 24.66 -5.59
N LEU A 106 11.38 23.77 -6.49
CA LEU A 106 10.69 22.54 -6.10
C LEU A 106 11.59 21.58 -5.31
N LYS A 107 12.87 21.48 -5.65
CA LYS A 107 13.85 20.69 -4.90
C LYS A 107 13.96 21.18 -3.45
N THR A 108 14.01 22.49 -3.26
CA THR A 108 14.09 23.11 -1.93
C THR A 108 12.82 22.81 -1.13
N GLU A 109 11.65 22.93 -1.75
CA GLU A 109 10.36 22.64 -1.10
C GLU A 109 10.20 21.14 -0.77
N LEU A 110 10.60 20.24 -1.69
CA LEU A 110 10.60 18.80 -1.46
C LEU A 110 11.53 18.41 -0.30
N LEU A 111 12.76 18.95 -0.26
CA LEU A 111 13.69 18.70 0.84
C LEU A 111 13.11 19.15 2.18
N LYS A 112 12.49 20.34 2.22
CA LYS A 112 11.83 20.86 3.43
C LYS A 112 10.69 19.95 3.88
N ARG A 113 9.81 19.54 2.95
CA ARG A 113 8.69 18.63 3.23
C ARG A 113 9.17 17.28 3.76
N TYR A 114 10.12 16.65 3.06
CA TYR A 114 10.65 15.35 3.43
C TYR A 114 11.46 15.37 4.72
N THR A 115 12.17 16.46 5.01
CA THR A 115 12.88 16.63 6.28
C THR A 115 11.91 16.63 7.45
N LYS A 116 10.81 17.38 7.35
CA LYS A 116 9.74 17.38 8.36
C LYS A 116 9.13 16.00 8.56
N GLU A 117 8.79 15.30 7.48
CA GLU A 117 8.24 13.93 7.54
C GLU A 117 9.23 12.95 8.19
N TYR A 118 10.51 13.05 7.85
CA TYR A 118 11.58 12.20 8.37
C TYR A 118 11.86 12.44 9.87
N GLU A 119 11.83 13.70 10.32
CA GLU A 119 11.94 14.05 11.74
C GLU A 119 10.77 13.48 12.56
N GLN A 120 9.54 13.62 12.06
CA GLN A 120 8.36 13.03 12.69
C GLN A 120 8.42 11.51 12.76
N TYR A 121 8.94 10.86 11.72
CA TYR A 121 9.20 9.43 11.71
C TYR A 121 10.20 9.04 12.80
N LYS A 122 11.33 9.75 12.89
CA LYS A 122 12.36 9.51 13.92
C LYS A 122 11.82 9.66 15.33
N GLU A 123 11.05 10.71 15.60
CA GLU A 123 10.44 10.94 16.90
C GLU A 123 9.48 9.82 17.29
N ARG A 124 8.62 9.39 16.35
CA ARG A 124 7.70 8.28 16.57
C ARG A 124 8.44 6.99 16.87
N LYS A 125 9.46 6.70 16.06
CA LYS A 125 10.28 5.50 16.21
C LYS A 125 11.00 5.47 17.57
N LYS A 126 11.54 6.61 17.99
CA LYS A 126 12.16 6.76 19.32
C LYS A 126 11.16 6.52 20.45
N LYS A 127 9.94 7.08 20.36
CA LYS A 127 8.89 6.87 21.37
C LYS A 127 8.47 5.40 21.47
N GLU A 128 8.32 4.72 20.34
CA GLU A 128 8.03 3.28 20.28
C GLU A 128 9.13 2.45 20.95
N GLU A 129 10.40 2.76 20.66
CA GLU A 129 11.55 2.07 21.27
C GLU A 129 11.65 2.32 22.78
N GLU A 130 11.41 3.55 23.24
CA GLU A 130 11.36 3.90 24.66
C GLU A 130 10.20 3.19 25.39
N GLU A 131 9.02 3.10 24.75
CA GLU A 131 7.87 2.37 25.31
C GLU A 131 8.13 0.88 25.40
N LEU A 132 8.72 0.28 24.36
CA LEU A 132 9.12 -1.11 24.36
C LEU A 132 10.14 -1.39 25.47
N ALA A 133 11.13 -0.52 25.65
CA ALA A 133 12.12 -0.64 26.72
C ALA A 133 11.47 -0.55 28.11
N ARG A 134 10.51 0.36 28.32
CA ARG A 134 9.73 0.45 29.56
C ARG A 134 8.93 -0.83 29.83
N ASN A 135 8.24 -1.35 28.83
CA ASN A 135 7.44 -2.57 28.95
C ASN A 135 8.32 -3.79 29.29
N ILE A 136 9.49 -3.90 28.66
CA ILE A 136 10.47 -4.95 28.98
C ILE A 136 10.96 -4.81 30.42
N ALA A 137 11.28 -3.59 30.89
CA ALA A 137 11.75 -3.36 32.25
C ALA A 137 10.67 -3.72 33.30
N ILE A 138 9.42 -3.32 33.06
CA ILE A 138 8.27 -3.68 33.92
C ILE A 138 8.09 -5.19 33.96
N GLN A 139 8.18 -5.87 32.81
CA GLN A 139 8.04 -7.32 32.74
C GLN A 139 9.14 -8.05 33.53
N GLN A 140 10.39 -7.57 33.43
CA GLN A 140 11.51 -8.10 34.20
C GLN A 140 11.33 -7.90 35.70
N GLU A 141 10.80 -6.75 36.13
CA GLU A 141 10.52 -6.48 37.54
C GLU A 141 9.40 -7.37 38.08
N LEU A 142 8.31 -7.53 37.31
CA LEU A 142 7.22 -8.46 37.62
C LEU A 142 7.72 -9.90 37.73
N GLU A 143 8.63 -10.33 36.87
CA GLU A 143 9.21 -11.67 36.92
C GLU A 143 10.09 -11.86 38.17
N LYS A 144 10.93 -10.87 38.50
CA LYS A 144 11.73 -10.88 39.75
C LYS A 144 10.84 -10.95 40.99
N GLU A 145 9.77 -10.16 41.05
CA GLU A 145 8.86 -10.18 42.20
C GLU A 145 8.09 -11.50 42.28
N LYS A 146 7.65 -12.07 41.16
CA LYS A 146 7.04 -13.41 41.12
C LYS A 146 7.99 -14.48 41.66
N GLN A 147 9.26 -14.45 41.27
CA GLN A 147 10.28 -15.36 41.80
C GLN A 147 10.49 -15.17 43.31
N ARG A 148 10.54 -13.92 43.78
CA ARG A 148 10.67 -13.61 45.21
C ARG A 148 9.50 -14.14 46.03
N VAL A 149 8.27 -13.92 45.57
CA VAL A 149 7.04 -14.44 46.21
C VAL A 149 6.99 -15.97 46.17
N ALA A 150 7.39 -16.60 45.06
CA ALA A 150 7.46 -18.05 44.96
C ALA A 150 8.45 -18.65 45.97
N GLN A 151 9.65 -18.08 46.09
CA GLN A 151 10.64 -18.49 47.09
C GLN A 151 10.12 -18.29 48.52
N GLN A 152 9.43 -17.18 48.80
CA GLN A 152 8.86 -16.92 50.12
C GLN A 152 7.76 -17.92 50.48
N LYS A 153 6.86 -18.24 49.54
CA LYS A 153 5.83 -19.28 49.72
C LYS A 153 6.44 -20.66 49.94
N GLN A 154 7.49 -21.01 49.19
CA GLN A 154 8.18 -22.28 49.36
C GLN A 154 8.77 -22.42 50.76
N LYS A 155 9.45 -21.38 51.28
CA LYS A 155 9.98 -21.37 52.64
C LYS A 155 8.87 -21.49 53.71
N GLN A 156 7.72 -20.86 53.50
CA GLN A 156 6.57 -20.98 54.40
C GLN A 156 6.03 -22.42 54.43
N LEU A 157 5.86 -23.05 53.26
CA LEU A 157 5.46 -24.45 53.15
C LEU A 157 6.45 -25.38 53.85
N GLU A 158 7.75 -25.16 53.68
CA GLU A 158 8.80 -25.94 54.36
C GLU A 158 8.73 -25.77 55.89
N GLN A 159 8.52 -24.54 56.38
CA GLN A 159 8.32 -24.28 57.82
C GLN A 159 7.06 -24.94 58.38
N GLU A 160 5.94 -24.87 57.66
CA GLU A 160 4.69 -25.52 58.05
C GLU A 160 4.84 -27.04 58.09
N GLN A 161 5.50 -27.64 57.10
CA GLN A 161 5.83 -29.07 57.09
C GLN A 161 6.72 -29.45 58.28
N PHE A 162 7.74 -28.64 58.57
CA PHE A 162 8.62 -28.86 59.71
C PHE A 162 7.84 -28.81 61.04
N HIS A 163 6.99 -27.79 61.21
CA HIS A 163 6.17 -27.65 62.42
C HIS A 163 5.12 -28.77 62.56
N ALA A 164 4.52 -29.21 61.45
CA ALA A 164 3.62 -30.36 61.43
C ALA A 164 4.35 -31.66 61.83
N PHE A 165 5.59 -31.81 61.39
CA PHE A 165 6.45 -32.94 61.76
C PHE A 165 6.81 -32.93 63.25
N GLU A 166 7.21 -31.78 63.82
CA GLU A 166 7.45 -31.65 65.27
C GLU A 166 6.22 -32.04 66.10
N LYS A 167 5.04 -31.55 65.73
CA LYS A 167 3.78 -31.91 66.39
C LYS A 167 3.47 -33.40 66.31
N MET A 168 3.79 -34.04 65.19
CA MET A 168 3.62 -35.48 65.02
C MET A 168 4.53 -36.25 65.99
N ILE A 169 5.80 -35.84 66.13
CA ILE A 169 6.73 -36.44 67.10
C ILE A 169 6.21 -36.27 68.53
N GLN A 170 5.85 -35.05 68.93
CA GLN A 170 5.33 -34.77 70.28
C GLN A 170 4.08 -35.61 70.59
N LYS A 171 3.17 -35.76 69.62
CA LYS A 171 1.99 -36.61 69.77
C LYS A 171 2.36 -38.08 69.97
N GLN A 172 3.34 -38.58 69.22
CA GLN A 172 3.86 -39.95 69.36
C GLN A 172 4.48 -40.21 70.73
N GLU A 173 5.25 -39.24 71.25
CA GLU A 173 5.82 -39.32 72.61
C GLU A 173 4.72 -39.32 73.67
N LEU A 174 3.74 -38.43 73.56
CA LEU A 174 2.60 -38.35 74.48
C LEU A 174 1.76 -39.65 74.46
N GLU A 175 1.58 -40.25 73.29
CA GLU A 175 0.87 -41.53 73.13
C GLU A 175 1.66 -42.69 73.74
N LYS A 176 2.98 -42.75 73.54
CA LYS A 176 3.85 -43.72 74.24
C LYS A 176 3.79 -43.56 75.76
N GLU A 177 3.78 -42.33 76.25
CA GLU A 177 3.67 -42.04 77.69
C GLU A 177 2.31 -42.46 78.24
N ARG A 178 1.21 -42.20 77.50
CA ARG A 178 -0.12 -42.70 77.85
C ARG A 178 -0.17 -44.23 77.90
N LEU A 179 0.41 -44.93 76.91
CA LEU A 179 0.48 -46.39 76.93
C LEU A 179 1.26 -46.90 78.15
N LYS A 180 2.36 -46.23 78.52
CA LYS A 180 3.16 -46.59 79.69
C LYS A 180 2.37 -46.46 80.99
N ILE A 181 1.60 -45.37 81.15
CA ILE A 181 0.72 -45.16 82.31
C ILE A 181 -0.38 -46.23 82.38
N VAL A 182 -1.02 -46.56 81.26
CA VAL A 182 -2.04 -47.64 81.21
C VAL A 182 -1.43 -49.00 81.59
N GLN A 183 -0.19 -49.26 81.17
CA GLN A 183 0.53 -50.48 81.51
C GLN A 183 0.95 -50.54 82.99
N GLU A 184 1.24 -49.40 83.62
CA GLU A 184 1.58 -49.29 85.05
C GLU A 184 0.36 -49.38 85.98
N PHE A 185 -0.82 -48.92 85.57
CA PHE A 185 -2.01 -48.85 86.43
C PHE A 185 -3.14 -49.85 86.05
N GLY A 186 -2.96 -50.67 85.02
CA GLY A 186 -3.94 -51.66 84.55
C GLY A 186 -3.87 -53.03 85.25
N LYS A 187 -4.20 -53.10 86.54
CA LYS A 187 -4.58 -54.38 87.20
C LYS A 187 -5.64 -54.16 88.29
N VAL A 188 -6.93 -54.22 87.93
CA VAL A 188 -8.04 -54.72 88.79
C VAL A 188 -9.21 -55.15 87.87
N ASP A 189 -9.76 -56.34 88.12
CA ASP A 189 -11.11 -56.80 87.71
C ASP A 189 -11.66 -57.64 88.90
N PRO A 190 -12.97 -57.69 89.25
CA PRO A 190 -14.06 -58.26 88.42
C PRO A 190 -15.46 -57.56 88.50
N GLY A 191 -16.40 -57.90 87.59
CA GLY A 191 -17.83 -57.45 87.52
C GLY A 191 -18.78 -58.02 88.60
N PRO A 192 -20.15 -58.09 88.45
CA PRO A 192 -21.09 -57.69 87.36
C PRO A 192 -22.37 -56.90 87.86
N CYS A 193 -23.35 -56.67 86.95
CA CYS A 193 -24.77 -56.18 87.09
C CYS A 193 -25.10 -54.75 86.57
N GLY A 194 -26.07 -54.68 85.64
CA GLY A 194 -26.80 -53.46 85.19
C GLY A 194 -27.94 -53.05 86.15
N PRO A 195 -28.98 -52.24 85.76
CA PRO A 195 -29.56 -52.07 84.41
C PRO A 195 -30.10 -50.65 84.02
N LEU A 196 -30.66 -50.55 82.80
CA LEU A 196 -31.81 -49.73 82.31
C LEU A 196 -31.60 -48.65 81.21
N LEU A 197 -32.38 -48.83 80.13
CA LEU A 197 -32.70 -48.03 78.91
C LEU A 197 -33.78 -46.94 79.22
N PRO A 198 -34.16 -45.95 78.34
CA PRO A 198 -34.52 -46.05 76.89
C PRO A 198 -34.00 -44.90 75.96
N ASP A 199 -33.58 -45.17 74.72
CA ASP A 199 -34.32 -45.30 73.44
C ASP A 199 -34.83 -43.98 72.83
N LEU A 200 -34.26 -43.55 71.68
CA LEU A 200 -35.00 -43.02 70.53
C LEU A 200 -34.13 -42.97 69.25
N GLU A 201 -34.37 -43.98 68.40
CA GLU A 201 -34.45 -43.99 66.93
C GLU A 201 -33.26 -43.59 66.00
N LYS A 202 -32.89 -44.58 65.17
CA LYS A 202 -32.21 -44.57 63.86
C LYS A 202 -33.29 -44.72 62.75
N PRO A 203 -33.09 -44.40 61.43
CA PRO A 203 -32.06 -45.01 60.56
C PRO A 203 -31.44 -44.10 59.44
N CYS A 204 -30.13 -44.22 59.17
CA CYS A 204 -29.44 -45.01 58.09
C CYS A 204 -29.31 -44.19 56.77
N VAL A 205 -28.25 -44.22 55.95
CA VAL A 205 -27.36 -45.29 55.49
C VAL A 205 -26.00 -44.70 55.06
N ASP A 206 -24.97 -45.52 55.22
CA ASP A 206 -23.58 -45.42 54.76
C ASP A 206 -23.39 -45.05 53.26
N VAL A 207 -22.24 -44.47 52.91
CA VAL A 207 -21.15 -45.16 52.18
C VAL A 207 -19.86 -44.33 52.29
N ALA A 208 -18.80 -45.01 52.70
CA ALA A 208 -17.45 -44.50 52.93
C ALA A 208 -16.60 -44.44 51.64
N PRO A 209 -15.39 -43.85 51.70
CA PRO A 209 -14.68 -43.22 50.59
C PRO A 209 -13.50 -44.04 50.04
N SER A 210 -12.88 -43.56 48.96
CA SER A 210 -11.45 -43.79 48.71
C SER A 210 -10.87 -42.82 47.67
N SER A 211 -9.85 -42.08 48.08
CA SER A 211 -8.75 -41.60 47.22
C SER A 211 -7.59 -42.63 47.32
N PRO A 212 -6.32 -42.45 46.84
CA PRO A 212 -5.71 -41.36 46.06
C PRO A 212 -4.61 -41.80 45.03
N PHE A 213 -3.93 -40.81 44.41
CA PHE A 213 -2.54 -40.75 43.87
C PHE A 213 -2.18 -41.08 42.39
N SER A 214 -1.33 -40.18 41.86
CA SER A 214 -0.67 -39.98 40.53
C SER A 214 0.56 -40.90 40.30
N PRO A 215 1.55 -40.73 39.37
CA PRO A 215 1.75 -39.80 38.21
C PRO A 215 2.43 -40.43 36.92
N THR A 216 2.78 -39.57 35.94
CA THR A 216 3.97 -39.57 35.02
C THR A 216 3.93 -40.09 33.55
N GLN A 217 4.25 -39.15 32.62
CA GLN A 217 5.28 -39.17 31.54
C GLN A 217 5.05 -39.72 30.09
N THR A 218 5.65 -38.96 29.14
CA THR A 218 6.30 -39.30 27.83
C THR A 218 5.55 -39.25 26.47
N SER A 219 6.03 -38.33 25.62
CA SER A 219 6.67 -38.51 24.29
C SER A 219 5.93 -39.01 23.02
N ASP A 220 6.08 -38.17 21.98
CA ASP A 220 6.45 -38.44 20.59
C ASP A 220 5.45 -38.78 19.46
N CYS A 221 5.93 -38.38 18.28
CA CYS A 221 5.40 -38.21 16.93
C CYS A 221 4.91 -39.47 16.20
N ASN A 222 4.03 -39.31 15.20
CA ASN A 222 4.36 -39.69 13.81
C ASN A 222 3.30 -39.33 12.74
N THR A 223 3.87 -39.00 11.59
CA THR A 223 3.37 -38.69 10.24
C THR A 223 2.44 -39.76 9.64
N THR A 224 1.47 -39.33 8.82
CA THR A 224 0.99 -40.14 7.68
C THR A 224 0.74 -39.23 6.46
N LEU A 225 1.51 -39.51 5.40
CA LEU A 225 1.45 -38.91 4.07
C LEU A 225 0.35 -39.55 3.22
N ARG A 226 -0.44 -38.75 2.48
CA ARG A 226 -1.15 -39.21 1.27
C ARG A 226 -1.21 -38.06 0.24
N PRO A 227 -1.02 -38.32 -1.08
CA PRO A 227 -0.73 -37.29 -2.06
C PRO A 227 -2.01 -36.80 -2.79
N ALA A 228 -2.17 -35.48 -2.94
CA ALA A 228 -3.25 -34.90 -3.73
C ALA A 228 -2.80 -33.65 -4.51
N LYS A 229 -2.82 -33.81 -5.84
CA LYS A 229 -2.96 -32.86 -6.96
C LYS A 229 -1.98 -31.67 -7.09
N PRO A 230 -1.51 -31.37 -8.32
CA PRO A 230 -0.67 -30.20 -8.56
C PRO A 230 -1.48 -28.92 -8.32
N PRO A 231 -0.85 -27.85 -7.79
CA PRO A 231 -1.58 -26.62 -7.49
C PRO A 231 -2.10 -25.99 -8.78
N VAL A 232 -3.38 -25.62 -8.75
CA VAL A 232 -3.97 -24.71 -9.73
C VAL A 232 -3.21 -23.39 -9.62
N VAL A 233 -2.55 -23.00 -10.70
CA VAL A 233 -1.86 -21.72 -10.79
C VAL A 233 -2.91 -20.61 -10.81
N ASP A 234 -3.11 -19.97 -9.66
CA ASP A 234 -3.81 -18.70 -9.60
C ASP A 234 -2.97 -17.63 -10.31
N ARG A 235 -3.54 -17.03 -11.36
CA ARG A 235 -2.90 -15.99 -12.17
C ARG A 235 -3.14 -14.58 -11.59
N SER A 236 -3.68 -14.47 -10.38
CA SER A 236 -3.90 -13.20 -9.66
C SER A 236 -2.58 -12.48 -9.31
N LEU A 237 -1.43 -13.15 -9.40
CA LEU A 237 -0.10 -12.61 -9.11
C LEU A 237 0.75 -12.34 -10.37
N LYS A 238 0.14 -12.08 -11.53
CA LYS A 238 0.89 -11.41 -12.61
C LYS A 238 1.20 -9.99 -12.13
N PRO A 239 2.47 -9.52 -12.11
CA PRO A 239 2.79 -8.16 -11.67
C PRO A 239 2.13 -7.14 -12.61
N GLY A 240 0.97 -6.64 -12.20
CA GLY A 240 0.34 -5.46 -12.79
C GLY A 240 1.18 -4.25 -12.42
N ALA A 241 1.44 -3.40 -13.39
CA ALA A 241 2.20 -2.17 -13.22
C ALA A 241 1.66 -1.35 -12.02
N LEU A 242 2.60 -0.81 -11.27
CA LEU A 242 2.41 0.01 -10.08
C LEU A 242 1.47 1.19 -10.34
N SER A 243 0.27 1.16 -9.78
CA SER A 243 -0.57 2.36 -9.64
C SER A 243 -1.49 2.24 -8.44
N VAL A 244 -1.00 2.65 -7.27
CA VAL A 244 -1.79 3.02 -6.08
C VAL A 244 -0.99 4.19 -5.48
N ILE A 245 -1.47 5.44 -5.42
CA ILE A 245 -2.42 5.94 -4.41
C ILE A 245 -2.95 7.38 -4.77
N GLU A 246 -4.25 7.57 -4.51
CA GLU A 246 -5.06 8.72 -4.03
C GLU A 246 -4.92 10.13 -4.65
N ASN A 247 -5.90 10.47 -5.52
CA ASN A 247 -6.92 11.52 -5.26
C ASN A 247 -8.03 11.61 -6.34
N VAL A 248 -8.06 10.68 -7.31
CA VAL A 248 -9.14 10.52 -8.32
C VAL A 248 -9.22 9.02 -8.66
N PRO A 249 -10.40 8.42 -8.94
CA PRO A 249 -10.49 7.02 -9.37
C PRO A 249 -9.70 6.81 -10.67
N THR A 250 -8.50 6.23 -10.55
CA THR A 250 -7.73 5.71 -11.68
C THR A 250 -8.25 4.31 -12.02
N ILE A 251 -8.81 4.14 -13.21
CA ILE A 251 -9.16 2.81 -13.74
C ILE A 251 -7.87 2.21 -14.31
N GLU A 252 -7.45 1.05 -13.81
CA GLU A 252 -6.29 0.29 -14.32
C GLU A 252 -4.95 1.06 -14.38
N GLY A 253 -4.77 2.09 -13.54
CA GLY A 253 -3.56 2.90 -13.51
C GLY A 253 -3.49 4.03 -14.54
N LEU A 254 -4.56 4.21 -15.32
CA LEU A 254 -4.73 5.35 -16.22
C LEU A 254 -5.51 6.46 -15.51
N ARG A 255 -5.15 7.71 -15.85
CA ARG A 255 -5.91 8.89 -15.40
C ARG A 255 -7.29 8.89 -16.06
N HIS A 256 -8.30 9.31 -15.31
CA HIS A 256 -9.66 9.39 -15.80
C HIS A 256 -9.80 10.45 -16.91
N ILE A 257 -10.61 10.16 -17.93
CA ILE A 257 -10.93 11.07 -19.04
C ILE A 257 -12.43 11.33 -19.03
N VAL A 258 -12.81 12.59 -18.85
CA VAL A 258 -14.19 13.07 -18.96
C VAL A 258 -14.49 13.43 -20.40
N VAL A 259 -15.44 12.71 -20.99
CA VAL A 259 -15.95 12.93 -22.35
C VAL A 259 -17.30 13.65 -22.27
N PRO A 260 -17.47 14.83 -22.90
CA PRO A 260 -18.77 15.50 -22.97
C PRO A 260 -19.84 14.61 -23.62
N ARG A 261 -21.04 14.55 -23.04
CA ARG A 261 -22.12 13.65 -23.50
C ARG A 261 -22.59 13.94 -24.92
N ASN A 262 -22.48 15.19 -25.35
CA ASN A 262 -22.85 15.70 -26.66
C ASN A 262 -21.75 15.56 -27.73
N LEU A 263 -20.53 15.15 -27.34
CA LEU A 263 -19.38 15.10 -28.25
C LEU A 263 -19.65 14.22 -29.47
N CYS A 264 -20.11 12.99 -29.24
CA CYS A 264 -20.36 12.05 -30.34
C CYS A 264 -21.50 12.53 -31.25
N SER A 265 -22.57 13.10 -30.69
CA SER A 265 -23.71 13.58 -31.48
C SER A 265 -23.35 14.78 -32.34
N GLU A 266 -22.59 15.74 -31.80
CA GLU A 266 -22.15 16.93 -32.55
C GLU A 266 -21.13 16.54 -33.62
N PHE A 267 -20.19 15.63 -33.30
CA PHE A 267 -19.23 15.12 -34.26
C PHE A 267 -19.91 14.42 -35.44
N LEU A 268 -20.87 13.53 -35.18
CA LEU A 268 -21.63 12.85 -36.23
C LEU A 268 -22.46 13.82 -37.08
N GLN A 269 -22.97 14.90 -36.49
CA GLN A 269 -23.68 15.94 -37.24
C GLN A 269 -22.74 16.65 -38.24
N LEU A 270 -21.50 16.96 -37.82
CA LEU A 270 -20.49 17.57 -38.69
C LEU A 270 -20.00 16.59 -39.77
N ALA A 271 -19.83 15.31 -39.43
CA ALA A 271 -19.39 14.27 -40.37
C ALA A 271 -20.49 13.85 -41.37
N SER A 272 -21.77 14.10 -41.08
CA SER A 272 -22.92 13.59 -41.83
C SER A 272 -22.85 13.76 -43.35
N ALA A 273 -22.33 14.89 -43.84
CA ALA A 273 -22.18 15.16 -45.27
C ALA A 273 -21.12 14.26 -45.94
N ASN A 274 -20.08 13.87 -45.20
CA ASN A 274 -19.03 12.95 -45.64
C ASN A 274 -19.50 11.50 -45.47
N THR A 275 -20.17 11.17 -44.35
CA THR A 275 -20.77 9.85 -44.12
C THR A 275 -21.75 9.48 -45.24
N ALA A 276 -22.57 10.44 -45.68
CA ALA A 276 -23.51 10.25 -46.80
C ALA A 276 -22.82 9.97 -48.14
N LYS A 277 -21.54 10.35 -48.28
CA LYS A 277 -20.69 10.07 -49.45
C LYS A 277 -19.81 8.84 -49.28
N GLY A 278 -19.89 8.14 -48.15
CA GLY A 278 -19.02 7.01 -47.82
C GLY A 278 -17.58 7.42 -47.56
N ILE A 279 -17.36 8.63 -47.01
CA ILE A 279 -16.05 9.16 -46.67
C ILE A 279 -15.97 9.27 -45.15
N GLU A 280 -14.96 8.64 -44.54
CA GLU A 280 -14.67 8.79 -43.12
C GLU A 280 -14.12 10.18 -42.80
N THR A 281 -14.56 10.70 -41.66
CA THR A 281 -14.11 11.95 -41.07
C THR A 281 -13.43 11.64 -39.75
N CYS A 282 -12.24 12.17 -39.54
CA CYS A 282 -11.47 12.07 -38.31
C CYS A 282 -11.26 13.45 -37.65
N GLY A 283 -11.15 13.44 -36.32
CA GLY A 283 -10.90 14.61 -35.50
C GLY A 283 -9.97 14.29 -34.34
N VAL A 284 -9.21 15.29 -33.89
CA VAL A 284 -8.28 15.18 -32.76
C VAL A 284 -8.96 15.67 -31.49
N LEU A 285 -9.05 14.79 -30.48
CA LEU A 285 -9.63 15.10 -29.19
C LEU A 285 -8.63 15.88 -28.34
N CYS A 286 -9.02 17.09 -27.96
CA CYS A 286 -8.18 18.03 -27.25
C CYS A 286 -8.84 18.44 -25.93
N GLY A 287 -8.04 18.57 -24.88
CA GLY A 287 -8.57 18.79 -23.53
C GLY A 287 -7.63 19.49 -22.59
N LYS A 288 -8.04 19.55 -21.33
CA LYS A 288 -7.23 20.11 -20.24
C LYS A 288 -7.12 19.08 -19.12
N LEU A 289 -5.97 19.07 -18.45
CA LEU A 289 -5.81 18.32 -17.20
C LEU A 289 -6.18 19.26 -16.05
N MET A 290 -7.11 18.84 -15.21
CA MET A 290 -7.49 19.56 -14.00
C MET A 290 -7.68 18.56 -12.87
N ARG A 291 -6.99 18.76 -11.75
CA ARG A 291 -7.05 17.90 -10.56
C ARG A 291 -6.75 16.43 -10.88
N ASN A 292 -5.70 16.18 -11.66
CA ASN A 292 -5.30 14.83 -12.10
C ASN A 292 -6.36 14.07 -12.94
N GLU A 293 -7.36 14.77 -13.50
CA GLU A 293 -8.39 14.23 -14.39
C GLU A 293 -8.36 14.99 -15.73
N PHE A 294 -8.37 14.27 -16.85
CA PHE A 294 -8.44 14.88 -18.16
C PHE A 294 -9.88 15.19 -18.53
N THR A 295 -10.16 16.37 -19.04
CA THR A 295 -11.47 16.73 -19.59
C THR A 295 -11.31 17.12 -21.04
N ILE A 296 -12.01 16.43 -21.93
CA ILE A 296 -12.09 16.80 -23.35
C ILE A 296 -12.94 18.08 -23.44
N THR A 297 -12.40 19.10 -24.11
CA THR A 297 -13.05 20.40 -24.25
C THR A 297 -13.21 20.82 -25.70
N HIS A 298 -12.36 20.31 -26.60
CA HIS A 298 -12.34 20.69 -28.00
C HIS A 298 -12.15 19.45 -28.87
N VAL A 299 -12.76 19.47 -30.06
CA VAL A 299 -12.48 18.52 -31.13
C VAL A 299 -11.96 19.34 -32.30
N LEU A 300 -10.70 19.11 -32.69
CA LEU A 300 -10.11 19.77 -33.85
C LEU A 300 -10.32 18.87 -35.07
N ILE A 301 -11.09 19.34 -36.05
CA ILE A 301 -11.31 18.63 -37.32
C ILE A 301 -10.35 19.22 -38.34
N PRO A 302 -9.20 18.56 -38.62
CA PRO A 302 -8.24 19.09 -39.58
C PRO A 302 -8.77 18.96 -41.00
N ARG A 303 -8.09 19.66 -41.92
CA ARG A 303 -8.22 19.35 -43.34
C ARG A 303 -7.77 17.90 -43.54
N GLN A 304 -8.55 17.15 -44.31
CA GLN A 304 -8.39 15.72 -44.41
C GLN A 304 -8.96 15.20 -45.72
N ASN A 305 -8.32 14.16 -46.23
CA ASN A 305 -8.78 13.38 -47.37
C ASN A 305 -9.00 11.95 -46.90
N GLY A 306 -10.23 11.47 -47.00
CA GLY A 306 -10.61 10.14 -46.55
C GLY A 306 -11.25 9.30 -47.65
N GLY A 307 -11.25 7.98 -47.44
CA GLY A 307 -12.07 7.02 -48.15
C GLY A 307 -13.05 6.35 -47.17
N PRO A 308 -13.64 5.21 -47.54
CA PRO A 308 -14.60 4.50 -46.69
C PRO A 308 -13.99 3.83 -45.45
N ASP A 309 -12.67 3.55 -45.48
CA ASP A 309 -11.93 2.83 -44.41
C ASP A 309 -10.61 3.53 -44.02
N TYR A 310 -10.39 4.79 -44.44
CA TYR A 310 -9.18 5.54 -44.07
C TYR A 310 -9.43 7.04 -44.03
N CYS A 311 -8.69 7.72 -43.15
CA CYS A 311 -8.64 9.18 -43.06
C CYS A 311 -7.18 9.65 -43.08
N HIS A 312 -6.80 10.49 -44.03
CA HIS A 312 -5.50 11.15 -44.06
C HIS A 312 -5.65 12.62 -43.68
N THR A 313 -5.10 12.99 -42.53
CA THR A 313 -5.08 14.39 -42.07
C THR A 313 -3.94 15.15 -42.72
N GLU A 314 -4.26 16.28 -43.33
CA GLU A 314 -3.29 17.21 -43.89
C GLU A 314 -2.95 18.30 -42.85
N ASN A 315 -1.79 18.93 -43.01
CA ASN A 315 -1.43 20.15 -42.30
C ASN A 315 -1.37 20.03 -40.76
N GLU A 316 -0.71 18.97 -40.24
CA GLU A 316 -0.54 18.72 -38.80
C GLU A 316 0.06 19.90 -38.02
N GLU A 317 0.83 20.77 -38.68
CA GLU A 317 1.41 21.97 -38.04
C GLU A 317 0.33 22.95 -37.57
N GLU A 318 -0.78 23.08 -38.30
CA GLU A 318 -1.90 23.96 -37.92
C GLU A 318 -2.62 23.43 -36.68
N ILE A 319 -2.79 22.11 -36.58
CA ILE A 319 -3.33 21.46 -35.39
C ILE A 319 -2.44 21.78 -34.18
N PHE A 320 -1.12 21.62 -34.33
CA PHE A 320 -0.16 21.92 -33.26
C PHE A 320 -0.22 23.39 -32.83
N PHE A 321 -0.27 24.34 -33.76
CA PHE A 321 -0.37 25.76 -33.41
C PHE A 321 -1.67 26.10 -32.69
N MET A 322 -2.81 25.57 -33.13
CA MET A 322 -4.08 25.77 -32.42
C MET A 322 -4.07 25.16 -31.02
N GLN A 323 -3.47 23.98 -30.86
CA GLN A 323 -3.33 23.33 -29.55
C GLN A 323 -2.43 24.13 -28.61
N ASP A 324 -1.31 24.66 -29.11
CA ASP A 324 -0.37 25.47 -28.32
C ASP A 324 -1.00 26.81 -27.92
N ASP A 325 -1.60 27.53 -28.87
CA ASP A 325 -2.25 28.83 -28.64
C ASP A 325 -3.40 28.73 -27.61
N LEU A 326 -4.19 27.66 -27.68
CA LEU A 326 -5.30 27.42 -26.75
C LEU A 326 -4.88 26.68 -25.47
N GLY A 327 -3.63 26.23 -25.38
CA GLY A 327 -3.11 25.42 -24.29
C GLY A 327 -3.93 24.13 -24.08
N LEU A 328 -4.09 23.32 -25.14
CA LEU A 328 -4.87 22.08 -25.13
C LEU A 328 -3.98 20.84 -25.24
N LEU A 329 -4.24 19.82 -24.42
CA LEU A 329 -3.57 18.52 -24.43
C LEU A 329 -4.23 17.61 -25.46
N THR A 330 -3.45 16.92 -26.27
CA THR A 330 -3.96 15.83 -27.13
C THR A 330 -4.35 14.64 -26.25
N LEU A 331 -5.64 14.29 -26.23
CA LEU A 331 -6.20 13.20 -25.43
C LEU A 331 -6.56 11.97 -26.24
N GLY A 332 -6.66 12.11 -27.57
CA GLY A 332 -6.98 11.00 -28.47
C GLY A 332 -7.44 11.50 -29.83
N TRP A 333 -8.14 10.63 -30.55
CA TRP A 333 -8.74 10.90 -31.85
C TRP A 333 -10.12 10.24 -31.91
N ILE A 334 -11.00 10.77 -32.75
CA ILE A 334 -12.33 10.25 -33.03
C ILE A 334 -12.49 10.15 -34.54
N HIS A 335 -13.17 9.12 -35.03
CA HIS A 335 -13.52 9.00 -36.44
C HIS A 335 -14.92 8.40 -36.60
N ASP A 336 -15.61 8.74 -37.69
CA ASP A 336 -16.86 8.05 -38.06
C ASP A 336 -16.56 6.97 -39.10
N CYS A 337 -16.97 5.73 -38.82
CA CYS A 337 -16.86 4.65 -39.79
C CYS A 337 -18.11 4.59 -40.66
N SER A 338 -17.92 4.48 -41.97
CA SER A 338 -19.00 4.45 -42.97
C SER A 338 -19.85 3.16 -42.96
N HIS A 339 -19.48 2.13 -42.18
CA HIS A 339 -20.25 0.90 -41.98
C HIS A 339 -21.43 1.07 -40.98
N VAL A 340 -22.28 2.07 -41.20
CA VAL A 340 -23.55 2.19 -40.47
C VAL A 340 -24.66 1.52 -41.29
N THR A 341 -24.94 0.26 -40.98
CA THR A 341 -26.18 -0.38 -41.47
C THR A 341 -27.35 0.11 -40.62
N VAL A 342 -28.15 1.03 -41.16
CA VAL A 342 -29.43 1.42 -40.55
C VAL A 342 -30.42 0.27 -40.73
N LYS A 343 -30.61 -0.56 -39.69
CA LYS A 343 -31.81 -1.40 -39.56
C LYS A 343 -32.70 -0.79 -38.47
N ASP A 344 -33.97 -0.59 -38.81
CA ASP A 344 -35.06 -0.29 -37.88
C ASP A 344 -34.93 1.00 -37.03
N ARG A 345 -34.50 2.11 -37.65
CA ARG A 345 -34.42 3.45 -37.01
C ARG A 345 -33.58 3.50 -35.72
N ILE A 346 -32.74 2.50 -35.49
CA ILE A 346 -31.75 2.48 -34.43
C ILE A 346 -30.38 2.63 -35.10
N VAL A 347 -29.69 3.73 -34.81
CA VAL A 347 -28.29 3.94 -35.23
C VAL A 347 -27.41 3.19 -34.23
N THR A 348 -27.04 1.95 -34.56
CA THR A 348 -25.95 1.25 -33.86
C THR A 348 -24.61 1.74 -34.42
N ILE A 349 -23.87 2.50 -33.60
CA ILE A 349 -22.48 2.87 -33.86
C ILE A 349 -21.65 1.63 -33.52
N THR A 350 -21.11 0.94 -34.53
CA THR A 350 -20.48 -0.38 -34.36
C THR A 350 -18.97 -0.38 -34.19
N ASP A 351 -18.27 0.75 -34.16
CA ASP A 351 -16.84 0.75 -33.77
C ASP A 351 -16.45 2.12 -33.19
N LEU A 352 -16.33 2.18 -31.87
CA LEU A 352 -15.51 3.14 -31.13
C LEU A 352 -14.28 2.34 -30.69
N ARG A 353 -13.21 2.35 -31.48
CA ARG A 353 -11.92 1.77 -31.05
C ARG A 353 -11.02 2.83 -30.44
#